data_AF-A0A2E8VV81-F1
#
_entry.id   AF-A0A2E8VV81-F1
#
_cell.length_a   1.000
_cell.length_b   1.000
_cell.length_c   1.000
_cell.angle_alpha   90.00
_cell.angle_beta   90.00
_cell.angle_gamma   90.00
#
_symmetry.space_group_name_H-M   'P 1'
#
loop_
_entity.id
_entity.type
_entity.pdbx_description
1 polymer ?
#
loop_
_entity_poly.entity_id
_entity_poly.type
_entity_poly.pdbx_seq_one_letter_code
_entity_poly.pdbx_strand_id
1 'polypeptide(L)' 'MKTTLDIKDDLLIRAKKLAADTGRPLKALVEDSFRVTLAVAEEPAQYQLPDRSVGDPDGPDPLTRYSWQDLRAEIYNEPN' A
#
# COMPACT_ATOMS: atom_id res chain seq x y z
N MET A 1 -6.72 -13.80 25.83
CA MET A 1 -7.72 -12.82 26.30
C MET A 1 -9.11 -13.26 25.85
N LYS A 2 -10.18 -12.93 26.59
CA LYS A 2 -11.57 -13.13 26.14
C LYS A 2 -12.10 -11.78 25.66
N THR A 3 -12.62 -11.75 24.44
CA THR A 3 -13.15 -10.55 23.79
C THR A 3 -14.54 -10.87 23.25
N THR A 4 -15.47 -9.94 23.39
CA THR A 4 -16.82 -10.03 22.80
C THR A 4 -16.86 -9.14 21.57
N LEU A 5 -17.37 -9.66 20.45
CA LEU A 5 -17.45 -8.98 19.16
C LEU A 5 -18.87 -9.13 18.62
N ASP A 6 -19.41 -8.06 18.06
CA ASP A 6 -20.65 -8.12 17.28
C ASP A 6 -20.32 -8.54 15.85
N ILE A 7 -20.90 -9.65 15.42
CA ILE A 7 -20.68 -10.24 14.10
C ILE A 7 -22.05 -10.53 13.49
N LYS A 8 -22.21 -10.24 12.19
CA LYS A 8 -23.45 -10.61 11.48
C LYS A 8 -23.65 -12.12 11.51
N ASP A 9 -24.90 -12.55 11.70
CA ASP A 9 -25.24 -13.96 11.86
C ASP A 9 -24.83 -14.82 10.65
N ASP A 10 -25.00 -14.30 9.44
CA ASP A 10 -24.63 -14.97 8.19
C ASP A 10 -23.11 -15.26 8.12
N LEU A 11 -22.29 -14.31 8.55
CA LEU A 11 -20.83 -14.48 8.65
C LEU A 11 -20.47 -15.50 9.73
N LEU A 12 -21.12 -15.45 10.89
CA LEU A 12 -20.86 -16.40 11.98
C LEU A 12 -21.21 -17.84 11.56
N ILE A 13 -22.32 -18.03 10.82
CA ILE A 13 -22.71 -19.34 10.28
C ILE A 13 -21.64 -19.88 9.33
N ARG A 14 -21.16 -19.05 8.39
CA ARG A 14 -20.11 -19.44 7.44
C ARG A 14 -18.79 -19.78 8.14
N ALA A 15 -18.40 -18.99 9.13
CA ALA A 15 -17.18 -19.22 9.90
C ALA A 15 -17.26 -20.53 10.71
N LYS A 16 -18.41 -20.82 11.33
CA LYS A 16 -18.65 -22.10 12.02
C LYS A 16 -18.61 -23.29 11.08
N LYS A 17 -19.19 -23.16 9.88
CA LYS A 17 -19.11 -24.21 8.86
C LYS A 17 -17.67 -24.48 8.46
N LEU A 18 -16.90 -23.42 8.16
CA LEU A 18 -15.48 -23.55 7.82
C LEU A 18 -14.67 -24.20 8.96
N ALA A 19 -14.95 -23.86 10.22
CA ALA A 19 -14.32 -24.48 11.38
C ALA A 19 -14.59 -26.00 11.43
N ALA A 20 -15.84 -26.40 11.21
CA ALA A 20 -16.23 -27.81 11.17
C ALA A 20 -15.54 -28.56 10.00
N ASP A 21 -15.60 -27.99 8.79
CA ASP A 21 -15.05 -28.60 7.58
C ASP A 21 -13.52 -28.78 7.66
N THR A 22 -12.83 -27.86 8.34
CA THR A 22 -11.36 -27.90 8.49
C THR A 22 -10.89 -28.60 9.77
N GLY A 23 -11.81 -28.99 10.67
CA GLY A 23 -11.46 -29.54 11.98
C GLY A 23 -10.71 -28.55 12.89
N ARG A 24 -10.85 -27.24 12.64
CA ARG A 24 -10.15 -26.18 13.38
C ARG A 24 -11.12 -25.44 14.30
N PRO A 25 -10.69 -25.01 15.50
CA PRO A 25 -11.55 -24.21 16.37
C PRO A 25 -11.81 -22.83 15.75
N LEU A 26 -13.05 -22.32 15.89
CA LEU A 26 -13.45 -21.00 15.37
C LEU A 26 -12.49 -19.87 15.81
N LYS A 27 -12.01 -19.95 17.06
CA LYS A 27 -11.02 -19.01 17.59
C LYS A 27 -9.75 -18.95 16.73
N ALA A 28 -9.22 -20.09 16.28
CA ALA A 28 -8.01 -20.12 15.46
C ALA A 28 -8.24 -19.50 14.08
N LEU A 29 -9.41 -19.70 13.48
CA LEU A 29 -9.77 -19.05 12.23
C LEU A 29 -9.84 -17.52 12.38
N VAL A 30 -10.43 -17.04 13.47
CA VAL A 30 -10.50 -15.62 13.78
C VAL A 30 -9.10 -15.03 13.98
N GLU A 31 -8.24 -15.69 14.77
CA GLU A 31 -6.86 -15.24 15.01
C GLU A 31 -6.02 -15.22 13.72
N ASP A 32 -6.16 -16.22 12.85
CA ASP A 32 -5.49 -16.23 11.55
C ASP A 32 -5.99 -15.10 10.64
N SER A 33 -7.29 -14.84 10.63
CA SER A 33 -7.86 -13.74 9.84
C SER A 33 -7.34 -12.38 10.29
N PHE A 34 -7.15 -12.18 11.59
CA PHE A 34 -6.52 -10.98 12.12
C PHE A 34 -5.06 -10.89 11.72
N ARG A 35 -4.30 -11.99 11.77
CA ARG A 35 -2.89 -11.99 11.34
C ARG A 35 -2.73 -11.56 9.88
N VAL A 36 -3.58 -12.06 8.98
CA VAL A 36 -3.57 -11.67 7.56
C VAL A 36 -3.97 -10.21 7.39
N THR A 37 -5.02 -9.77 8.07
CA THR A 37 -5.51 -8.38 7.96
C THR A 37 -4.48 -7.37 8.47
N LEU A 38 -3.82 -7.68 9.59
CA LEU A 38 -2.75 -6.85 10.14
C LEU A 38 -1.52 -6.83 9.23
N ALA A 39 -1.14 -7.96 8.63
CA ALA A 39 -0.05 -8.00 7.68
C ALA A 39 -0.30 -7.09 6.47
N VAL A 40 -1.53 -7.07 5.93
CA VAL A 40 -1.92 -6.17 4.84
C VAL A 40 -1.88 -4.70 5.28
N ALA A 41 -2.26 -4.39 6.53
CA ALA A 41 -2.23 -3.03 7.05
C ALA A 41 -0.80 -2.54 7.38
N GLU A 42 0.09 -3.45 7.73
CA GLU A 42 1.51 -3.17 8.03
C GLU A 42 2.37 -3.12 6.78
N GLU A 43 1.93 -3.66 5.65
CA GLU A 43 2.61 -3.46 4.37
C GLU A 43 2.71 -1.95 4.09
N PRO A 44 3.93 -1.38 4.00
CA PRO A 44 4.08 0.03 3.72
C PRO A 44 3.41 0.30 2.39
N ALA A 45 2.49 1.28 2.37
CA ALA A 45 1.81 1.69 1.16
C ALA A 45 2.85 1.77 0.04
N GLN A 46 2.65 1.00 -1.04
CA GLN A 46 3.59 0.95 -2.15
C GLN A 46 3.94 2.39 -2.52
N TYR A 47 5.23 2.71 -2.46
CA TYR A 47 5.69 4.07 -2.72
C TYR A 47 5.22 4.48 -4.11
N GLN A 48 4.26 5.41 -4.15
CA GLN A 48 3.81 6.01 -5.40
C GLN A 48 4.80 7.11 -5.75
N LEU A 49 5.53 6.92 -6.85
CA LEU A 49 6.45 7.93 -7.36
C LEU A 49 5.61 9.16 -7.72
N PRO A 50 5.80 10.31 -7.06
CA PRO A 50 5.08 11.52 -7.43
C PRO A 50 5.47 11.91 -8.85
N ASP A 51 4.52 12.45 -9.60
CA ASP A 51 4.84 13.01 -10.91
C ASP A 51 5.82 14.19 -10.72
N ARG A 52 7.02 14.00 -11.27
CA ARG A 52 8.12 14.97 -11.28
C ARG A 52 8.54 15.27 -12.71
N SER A 53 7.66 15.01 -13.67
CA SER A 53 7.89 15.38 -15.07
C SER A 53 8.07 16.90 -15.16
N VAL A 54 9.09 17.31 -15.90
CA VAL A 54 9.42 18.73 -16.15
C VAL A 54 9.50 18.96 -17.65
N GLY A 55 8.98 20.09 -18.11
CA GLY A 55 8.88 20.43 -19.54
C GLY A 55 7.49 20.21 -20.13
N ASP A 56 7.37 20.53 -21.42
CA ASP A 56 6.16 20.35 -22.24
C ASP A 56 6.35 19.09 -23.12
N PRO A 57 5.45 18.09 -23.08
CA PRO A 57 5.53 16.89 -23.92
C PRO A 57 5.61 17.17 -25.42
N ASP A 58 4.99 18.27 -25.87
CA ASP A 58 4.99 18.70 -27.27
C ASP A 58 6.04 19.80 -27.55
N GLY A 59 6.81 20.17 -26.52
CA GLY A 59 7.85 21.18 -26.58
C GLY A 59 9.21 20.63 -27.02
N PRO A 60 10.14 21.50 -27.44
CA PRO A 60 11.52 21.10 -27.70
C PRO A 60 12.18 20.58 -26.41
N ASP A 61 12.93 19.48 -26.52
CA ASP A 61 13.61 18.85 -25.39
C ASP A 61 14.45 19.87 -24.61
N PRO A 62 14.09 20.20 -23.35
CA PRO A 62 14.78 21.21 -22.56
C PRO A 62 16.26 20.85 -22.32
N LEU A 63 16.60 19.55 -22.32
CA LEU A 63 17.97 19.07 -22.11
C LEU A 63 18.91 19.44 -23.26
N THR A 64 18.39 19.71 -24.46
CA THR A 64 19.21 20.11 -25.62
C THR A 64 19.79 21.51 -25.49
N ARG A 65 19.22 22.35 -24.61
CA ARG A 65 19.65 23.74 -24.40
C ARG A 65 20.57 23.90 -23.20
N TYR A 66 20.57 22.94 -22.28
CA TYR A 66 21.35 23.03 -21.07
C TYR A 66 22.72 22.38 -21.23
N SER A 67 23.76 23.08 -20.79
CA SER A 67 25.02 22.43 -20.47
C SER A 67 24.86 21.60 -19.20
N TRP A 68 25.82 20.72 -18.94
CA TRP A 68 25.85 19.96 -17.68
C TRP A 68 25.83 20.85 -16.43
N GLN A 69 26.43 22.05 -16.51
CA GLN A 69 26.47 23.00 -15.40
C GLN A 69 25.08 23.60 -15.14
N ASP A 70 24.36 23.94 -16.21
CA ASP A 70 23.00 24.49 -16.09
C ASP A 70 22.01 23.46 -15.54
N LEU A 71 22.10 22.20 -15.99
CA LEU A 71 21.28 21.10 -15.45
C LEU A 71 21.52 20.89 -13.97
N ARG A 72 22.79 20.93 -13.54
CA ARG A 72 23.16 20.75 -12.15
C ARG A 72 22.59 21.89 -11.29
N ALA A 73 22.72 23.14 -11.74
CA ALA A 73 22.21 24.30 -11.01
C ALA A 73 20.68 24.22 -10.82
N GLU A 74 19.94 23.83 -11.86
CA GLU A 74 18.49 23.62 -11.82
C GLU A 74 18.08 22.51 -10.84
N ILE A 75 18.74 21.35 -10.89
CA ILE A 75 18.42 20.19 -10.02
C ILE A 75 18.65 20.51 -8.54
N TYR A 76 19.70 21.26 -8.22
CA TYR A 76 20.07 21.59 -6.84
C TYR A 76 19.53 22.95 -6.36
N ASN A 77 18.76 23.67 -7.18
CA ASN A 77 18.32 25.04 -6.92
C ASN A 77 19.48 25.96 -6.47
N GLU A 78 20.65 25.83 -7.12
CA GLU A 78 21.78 26.71 -6.84
C GLU A 78 21.47 28.11 -7.42
N PRO A 79 21.66 29.20 -6.66
CA PRO A 79 21.46 30.54 -7.18
C PRO A 79 22.51 30.86 -8.25
N ASN A 80 22.03 31.29 -9.43
CA ASN A 80 22.87 31.88 -10.48
C ASN A 80 23.42 33.25 -10.08
#